data_AF-A0A956CKI7-F1
#
_entry.id   AF-A0A956CKI7-F1
#
_cell.length_a   1.000
_cell.length_b   1.000
_cell.length_c   1.000
_cell.angle_alpha   90.00
_cell.angle_beta   90.00
_cell.angle_gamma   90.00
#
_symmetry.space_group_name_H-M   'P 1'
#
loop_
_entity.id
_entity.type
_entity.pdbx_description
1 polymer ?
#
loop_
_entity_poly.entity_id
_entity_poly.type
_entity_poly.pdbx_seq_one_letter_code
_entity_poly.pdbx_strand_id
1 'polypeptide(L)'
;MRLRWSLPASACAVVLFMGCAAESDSIVALEEALTVCGTGATVTGIDVSHWQNTIDWDAVKGAGVQFAIVRVSDGVGTFDKQFSNNWNGAKRVGIKRGAYQFFRPNQNIDQQADLFINSVGQLDAGDLPPVLDVEADDGASKATMVAGIRQWLNRVESALGKRPIIYTGGYFWDAHVGSNEFVSYPLWVAHYGPSCPNIPSAWSTWTMWQYTSSGKVNGIAGNVDTNVFQGDMAALETFARGMAECGDGFCNGDENGATCEVDCPVCKPVNSDGERIIDNDDVCLTLGGNLQYWREDTTTGYGGSLRWTYTIADPEASNTCSWDLSFNASGRYRVEAYAPQPFAMSAQAKYEVGHAGQVSTQVVNQSTANGWVSLGEFEFAMGANQYVLVGDNTGEARDLEVKLACDALRVVPLDVPDGGNETTQPPSGSGTPGPSGIDGGCSVSAARGANGAWPGGLLLTLALVAFRRRRTR
;
A
#
# COMPACT_ATOMS: atom_id res chain seq x y z
N MET A 1 -49.57 85.84 -42.72
CA MET A 1 -50.83 85.57 -43.45
C MET A 1 -51.02 84.06 -43.55
N ARG A 2 -52.27 83.61 -43.51
CA ARG A 2 -52.80 82.28 -43.16
C ARG A 2 -52.39 81.08 -44.05
N LEU A 3 -52.28 79.90 -43.40
CA LEU A 3 -52.80 78.54 -43.74
C LEU A 3 -52.38 77.92 -45.11
N ARG A 4 -52.25 76.61 -45.37
CA ARG A 4 -52.59 75.34 -44.68
C ARG A 4 -51.96 74.16 -45.49
N TRP A 5 -51.46 73.13 -44.78
CA TRP A 5 -51.63 71.65 -44.94
C TRP A 5 -51.67 71.02 -46.36
N SER A 6 -50.91 69.95 -46.65
CA SER A 6 -51.34 68.53 -46.48
C SER A 6 -50.18 67.52 -46.69
N LEU A 7 -50.17 66.44 -45.91
CA LEU A 7 -49.41 65.17 -46.01
C LEU A 7 -50.04 64.21 -47.06
N PRO A 8 -49.40 63.11 -47.57
CA PRO A 8 -48.85 62.02 -46.74
C PRO A 8 -47.62 61.20 -47.24
N ALA A 9 -47.01 60.57 -46.23
CA ALA A 9 -46.30 59.27 -46.11
C ALA A 9 -45.62 58.56 -47.31
N SER A 10 -44.34 58.26 -47.13
CA SER A 10 -43.75 56.93 -47.40
C SER A 10 -42.52 56.72 -46.52
N ALA A 11 -42.48 55.57 -45.85
CA ALA A 11 -41.44 55.16 -44.91
C ALA A 11 -40.31 54.39 -45.61
N CYS A 12 -39.07 54.76 -45.32
CA CYS A 12 -37.87 53.94 -45.53
C CYS A 12 -36.88 54.29 -44.42
N ALA A 13 -36.62 53.35 -43.50
CA ALA A 13 -35.62 53.50 -42.46
C ALA A 13 -34.34 52.74 -42.85
N VAL A 14 -33.24 53.46 -42.95
CA VAL A 14 -31.87 52.94 -43.16
C VAL A 14 -31.22 52.81 -41.78
N VAL A 15 -30.66 51.63 -41.51
CA VAL A 15 -29.84 51.35 -40.32
C VAL A 15 -28.40 51.79 -40.59
N LEU A 16 -27.83 52.59 -39.70
CA LEU A 16 -26.40 52.88 -39.61
C LEU A 16 -25.97 52.79 -38.14
N PHE A 17 -25.08 51.84 -37.86
CA PHE A 17 -24.38 51.71 -36.58
C PHE A 17 -23.23 52.71 -36.52
N MET A 18 -23.14 53.49 -35.44
CA MET A 18 -21.93 54.19 -35.01
C MET A 18 -21.76 53.98 -33.51
N GLY A 19 -20.57 53.48 -33.15
CA GLY A 19 -20.23 53.05 -31.80
C GLY A 19 -20.05 54.19 -30.80
N CYS A 20 -20.32 53.86 -29.54
CA CYS A 20 -19.75 54.51 -28.37
C CYS A 20 -18.98 53.44 -27.60
N ALA A 21 -17.68 53.65 -27.43
CA ALA A 21 -16.88 52.89 -26.49
C ALA A 21 -17.29 53.33 -25.09
N ALA A 22 -17.83 52.40 -24.31
CA ALA A 22 -17.87 52.49 -22.86
C ALA A 22 -16.93 51.40 -22.35
N GLU A 23 -15.88 51.82 -21.65
CA GLU A 23 -14.90 50.95 -21.02
C GLU A 23 -15.63 49.96 -20.11
N SER A 24 -15.54 48.66 -20.42
CA SER A 24 -15.94 47.63 -19.49
C SER A 24 -14.84 47.53 -18.45
N ASP A 25 -15.06 48.16 -17.29
CA ASP A 25 -14.29 47.85 -16.09
C ASP A 25 -14.37 46.33 -15.87
N SER A 26 -13.25 45.67 -16.15
CA SER A 26 -13.08 44.27 -15.88
C SER A 26 -12.89 44.15 -14.37
N ILE A 27 -13.98 43.94 -13.66
CA ILE A 27 -13.94 43.49 -12.27
C ILE A 27 -13.41 42.06 -12.30
N VAL A 28 -12.08 41.93 -12.25
CA VAL A 28 -11.43 40.68 -11.86
C VAL A 28 -11.77 40.52 -10.39
N ALA A 29 -12.74 39.66 -10.08
CA ALA A 29 -12.91 39.18 -8.73
C ALA A 29 -11.62 38.44 -8.36
N LEU A 30 -10.78 39.06 -7.54
CA LEU A 30 -9.77 38.34 -6.79
C LEU A 30 -10.56 37.44 -5.84
N GLU A 31 -10.69 36.15 -6.16
CA GLU A 31 -11.14 35.16 -5.19
C GLU A 31 -10.15 35.24 -4.02
N GLU A 32 -10.61 35.77 -2.89
CA GLU A 32 -9.79 35.87 -1.68
C GLU A 32 -9.47 34.45 -1.21
N ALA A 33 -8.18 34.17 -0.98
CA ALA A 33 -7.72 32.88 -0.48
C ALA A 33 -8.43 32.54 0.84
N LEU A 34 -8.89 31.29 0.99
CA LEU A 34 -9.67 30.88 2.15
C LEU A 34 -8.77 30.74 3.38
N THR A 35 -8.93 31.60 4.39
CA THR A 35 -8.24 31.46 5.67
C THR A 35 -8.92 30.40 6.52
N VAL A 36 -8.21 29.32 6.88
CA VAL A 36 -8.73 28.24 7.72
C VAL A 36 -7.82 28.02 8.92
N CYS A 37 -8.28 28.44 10.10
CA CYS A 37 -7.59 28.17 11.35
C CYS A 37 -7.80 26.73 11.80
N GLY A 38 -6.74 26.07 12.27
CA GLY A 38 -6.87 24.77 12.93
C GLY A 38 -7.66 24.91 14.22
N THR A 39 -8.53 23.94 14.51
CA THR A 39 -9.27 23.87 15.78
C THR A 39 -8.80 22.65 16.56
N GLY A 40 -8.51 22.83 17.86
CA GLY A 40 -8.10 21.73 18.73
C GLY A 40 -6.59 21.53 18.84
N ALA A 41 -6.20 20.30 19.20
CA ALA A 41 -4.80 19.93 19.40
C ALA A 41 -4.04 19.86 18.07
N THR A 42 -2.74 20.11 18.13
CA THR A 42 -1.83 19.94 17.00
C THR A 42 -0.60 19.15 17.42
N VAL A 43 -0.06 18.37 16.50
CA VAL A 43 1.21 17.68 16.69
C VAL A 43 2.30 18.40 15.88
N THR A 44 3.48 18.61 16.46
CA THR A 44 4.60 19.27 15.79
C THR A 44 5.45 18.26 15.00
N GLY A 45 5.84 18.67 13.80
CA GLY A 45 6.77 17.94 12.94
C GLY A 45 7.74 18.87 12.20
N ILE A 46 8.59 18.26 11.39
CA ILE A 46 9.55 18.95 10.51
C ILE A 46 9.50 18.32 9.11
N ASP A 47 10.05 19.03 8.14
CA ASP A 47 10.43 18.43 6.86
C ASP A 47 11.88 18.80 6.54
N VAL A 48 12.57 17.86 5.90
CA VAL A 48 14.03 17.91 5.75
C VAL A 48 14.49 17.35 4.42
N SER A 49 15.66 17.83 4.00
CA SER A 49 16.35 17.39 2.81
C SER A 49 17.88 17.41 3.04
N HIS A 50 18.69 17.24 2.00
CA HIS A 50 20.14 17.39 2.12
C HIS A 50 20.57 18.76 2.64
N TRP A 51 19.73 19.80 2.54
CA TRP A 51 20.06 21.15 3.01
C TRP A 51 20.29 21.22 4.52
N GLN A 52 19.67 20.33 5.29
CA GLN A 52 19.87 20.22 6.74
C GLN A 52 21.14 19.44 7.12
N ASN A 53 21.89 18.92 6.15
CA ASN A 53 23.11 18.14 6.35
C ASN A 53 22.87 16.93 7.27
N THR A 54 23.77 16.70 8.24
CA THR A 54 23.66 15.64 9.24
C THR A 54 22.73 16.08 10.37
N ILE A 55 21.74 15.25 10.68
CA ILE A 55 20.74 15.48 11.73
C ILE A 55 21.00 14.54 12.90
N ASP A 56 21.04 15.09 14.12
CA ASP A 56 20.98 14.32 15.36
C ASP A 56 19.51 14.03 15.71
N TRP A 57 19.04 12.86 15.25
CA TRP A 57 17.65 12.44 15.41
C TRP A 57 17.23 12.21 16.87
N ASP A 58 18.17 11.84 17.75
CA ASP A 58 17.88 11.66 19.17
C ASP A 58 17.60 13.01 19.84
N ALA A 59 18.39 14.04 19.50
CA ALA A 59 18.13 15.41 19.93
C ALA A 59 16.83 15.99 19.34
N VAL A 60 16.50 15.66 18.07
CA VAL A 60 15.24 16.06 17.43
C VAL A 60 14.03 15.44 18.14
N LYS A 61 14.09 14.15 18.49
CA LYS A 61 13.03 13.50 19.28
C LYS A 61 12.91 14.14 20.67
N GLY A 62 14.04 14.42 21.31
CA GLY A 62 14.10 15.12 22.60
C GLY A 62 13.53 16.55 22.56
N ALA A 63 13.56 17.20 21.39
CA ALA A 63 12.94 18.51 21.16
C ALA A 63 11.41 18.44 20.97
N GLY A 64 10.80 17.24 21.03
CA GLY A 64 9.36 17.05 20.96
C GLY A 64 8.79 16.86 19.56
N VAL A 65 9.65 16.76 18.52
CA VAL A 65 9.22 16.45 17.15
C VAL A 65 8.61 15.04 17.10
N GLN A 66 7.42 14.92 16.53
CA GLN A 66 6.67 13.66 16.46
C GLN A 66 6.57 13.08 15.06
N PHE A 67 6.66 13.91 14.03
CA PHE A 67 6.77 13.46 12.64
C PHE A 67 7.84 14.21 11.85
N ALA A 68 8.38 13.57 10.82
CA ALA A 68 9.34 14.15 9.90
C ALA A 68 9.07 13.71 8.46
N ILE A 69 9.02 14.63 7.50
CA ILE A 69 8.85 14.31 6.08
C ILE A 69 10.18 14.54 5.34
N VAL A 70 10.71 13.53 4.67
CA VAL A 70 12.07 13.52 4.13
C VAL A 70 12.05 13.56 2.60
N ARG A 71 12.82 14.45 1.98
CA ARG A 71 12.88 14.52 0.51
C ARG A 71 13.53 13.27 -0.07
N VAL A 72 12.87 12.66 -1.06
CA VAL A 72 13.46 11.61 -1.90
C VAL A 72 14.31 12.23 -3.01
N SER A 73 13.71 13.09 -3.84
CA SER A 73 14.41 13.78 -4.92
C SER A 73 13.72 15.07 -5.34
N ASP A 74 14.45 15.85 -6.14
CA ASP A 74 13.90 16.88 -7.01
C ASP A 74 13.87 16.37 -8.46
N GLY A 75 12.65 16.10 -8.95
CA GLY A 75 12.40 15.42 -10.21
C GLY A 75 13.13 14.08 -10.31
N VAL A 76 13.57 13.72 -11.52
CA VAL A 76 14.40 12.52 -11.76
C VAL A 76 15.90 12.78 -11.63
N GLY A 77 16.32 14.05 -11.67
CA GLY A 77 17.72 14.45 -11.86
C GLY A 77 18.52 14.65 -10.58
N THR A 78 17.85 14.81 -9.43
CA THR A 78 18.50 15.23 -8.19
C THR A 78 18.03 14.39 -7.01
N PHE A 79 18.58 13.17 -6.90
CA PHE A 79 18.35 12.33 -5.73
C PHE A 79 18.93 12.98 -4.45
N ASP A 80 18.16 12.95 -3.37
CA ASP A 80 18.59 13.51 -2.10
C ASP A 80 19.56 12.56 -1.38
N LYS A 81 20.82 12.95 -1.32
CA LYS A 81 21.89 12.12 -0.75
C LYS A 81 21.72 11.85 0.75
N GLN A 82 20.88 12.62 1.46
CA GLN A 82 20.59 12.38 2.87
C GLN A 82 19.32 11.55 3.09
N PHE A 83 18.56 11.21 2.04
CA PHE A 83 17.28 10.51 2.17
C PHE A 83 17.41 9.26 3.04
N SER A 84 18.31 8.33 2.71
CA SER A 84 18.47 7.08 3.47
C SER A 84 18.84 7.31 4.94
N ASN A 85 19.74 8.26 5.22
CA ASN A 85 20.16 8.58 6.59
C ASN A 85 18.99 9.17 7.40
N ASN A 86 18.24 10.09 6.81
CA ASN A 86 17.12 10.76 7.45
C ASN A 86 15.91 9.82 7.62
N TRP A 87 15.58 9.04 6.59
CA TRP A 87 14.51 8.04 6.57
C TRP A 87 14.70 6.98 7.66
N ASN A 88 15.93 6.48 7.82
CA ASN A 88 16.26 5.49 8.84
C ASN A 88 16.44 6.13 10.23
N GLY A 89 17.01 7.34 10.29
CA GLY A 89 17.23 8.08 11.52
C GLY A 89 15.93 8.42 12.25
N ALA A 90 14.92 8.93 11.53
CA ALA A 90 13.60 9.22 12.09
C ALA A 90 12.90 7.96 12.63
N LYS A 91 12.90 6.86 11.86
CA LYS A 91 12.33 5.57 12.29
C LYS A 91 12.98 5.06 13.57
N ARG A 92 14.32 5.10 13.65
CA ARG A 92 15.09 4.61 14.81
C ARG A 92 14.62 5.23 16.12
N VAL A 93 14.31 6.53 16.12
CA VAL A 93 13.93 7.28 17.33
C VAL A 93 12.41 7.36 17.54
N GLY A 94 11.63 6.60 16.75
CA GLY A 94 10.16 6.56 16.85
C GLY A 94 9.48 7.88 16.46
N ILE A 95 10.06 8.64 15.54
CA ILE A 95 9.38 9.74 14.85
C ILE A 95 8.62 9.15 13.67
N LYS A 96 7.35 9.52 13.49
CA LYS A 96 6.55 9.10 12.34
C LYS A 96 7.15 9.71 11.08
N ARG A 97 7.73 8.88 10.22
CA ARG A 97 8.42 9.35 9.02
C ARG A 97 7.45 9.37 7.83
N GLY A 98 7.60 10.38 6.99
CA GLY A 98 6.99 10.48 5.66
C GLY A 98 8.07 10.82 4.64
N ALA A 99 7.74 10.69 3.36
CA ALA A 99 8.67 11.01 2.29
C ALA A 99 7.98 11.90 1.26
N TYR A 100 8.72 12.84 0.67
CA TYR A 100 8.19 13.73 -0.36
C TYR A 100 9.01 13.71 -1.65
N GLN A 101 8.29 13.82 -2.77
CA GLN A 101 8.83 14.02 -4.11
C GLN A 101 8.62 15.48 -4.53
N PHE A 102 9.69 16.23 -4.76
CA PHE A 102 9.55 17.54 -5.40
C PHE A 102 9.21 17.34 -6.88
N PHE A 103 8.04 17.83 -7.28
CA PHE A 103 7.43 17.56 -8.57
C PHE A 103 7.99 18.45 -9.67
N ARG A 104 8.39 17.84 -10.79
CA ARG A 104 8.83 18.53 -11.99
C ARG A 104 7.92 18.16 -13.17
N PRO A 105 6.91 18.97 -13.51
CA PRO A 105 5.92 18.66 -14.55
C PRO A 105 6.49 18.52 -15.96
N ASN A 106 7.68 19.09 -16.22
CA ASN A 106 8.36 19.01 -17.52
C ASN A 106 9.26 17.78 -17.66
N GLN A 107 9.36 16.94 -16.63
CA GLN A 107 10.12 15.68 -16.62
C GLN A 107 9.19 14.48 -16.75
N ASN A 108 9.77 13.28 -16.92
CA ASN A 108 8.99 12.06 -17.00
C ASN A 108 8.32 11.77 -15.64
N ILE A 109 6.99 11.69 -15.64
CA ILE A 109 6.19 11.54 -14.41
C ILE A 109 6.27 10.12 -13.84
N ASP A 110 6.25 9.09 -14.69
CA ASP A 110 6.38 7.70 -14.26
C ASP A 110 7.74 7.45 -13.61
N GLN A 111 8.82 8.03 -14.16
CA GLN A 111 10.15 7.94 -13.57
C GLN A 111 10.25 8.66 -12.22
N GLN A 112 9.57 9.79 -12.02
CA GLN A 112 9.51 10.44 -10.71
C GLN A 112 8.78 9.56 -9.68
N ALA A 113 7.65 8.97 -10.08
CA ALA A 113 6.90 8.05 -9.22
C ALA A 113 7.70 6.77 -8.91
N ASP A 114 8.35 6.17 -9.91
CA ASP A 114 9.15 4.96 -9.73
C ASP A 114 10.36 5.21 -8.85
N LEU A 115 11.02 6.36 -9.02
CA LEU A 115 12.12 6.75 -8.15
C LEU A 115 11.62 6.89 -6.70
N PHE A 116 10.47 7.52 -6.49
CA PHE A 116 9.86 7.63 -5.16
C PHE A 116 9.55 6.26 -4.56
N ILE A 117 8.79 5.42 -5.27
CA ILE A 117 8.36 4.07 -4.85
C ILE A 117 9.59 3.21 -4.49
N ASN A 118 10.59 3.18 -5.36
CA ASN A 118 11.80 2.39 -5.13
C ASN A 118 12.65 2.91 -3.96
N SER A 119 12.59 4.21 -3.67
CA SER A 119 13.35 4.80 -2.56
C SER A 119 12.72 4.49 -1.21
N VAL A 120 11.39 4.57 -1.10
CA VAL A 120 10.69 4.29 0.16
C VAL A 120 10.51 2.80 0.42
N GLY A 121 10.42 1.99 -0.64
CA GLY A 121 10.13 0.56 -0.54
C GLY A 121 8.74 0.30 0.02
N GLN A 122 8.57 -0.82 0.72
CA GLN A 122 7.34 -1.09 1.45
C GLN A 122 7.22 -0.14 2.65
N LEU A 123 6.09 0.55 2.75
CA LEU A 123 5.80 1.42 3.90
C LEU A 123 5.35 0.58 5.09
N ASP A 124 5.83 0.94 6.29
CA ASP A 124 5.30 0.36 7.51
C ASP A 124 3.91 0.97 7.81
N ALA A 125 3.11 0.29 8.64
CA ALA A 125 1.85 0.83 9.16
C ALA A 125 2.05 2.17 9.92
N GLY A 126 3.24 2.43 10.45
CA GLY A 126 3.58 3.68 11.13
C GLY A 126 4.11 4.82 10.24
N ASP A 127 4.37 4.54 8.96
CA ASP A 127 4.90 5.54 8.01
C ASP A 127 3.76 6.40 7.44
N LEU A 128 3.97 7.71 7.34
CA LEU A 128 2.98 8.64 6.78
C LEU A 128 2.74 8.38 5.29
N PRO A 129 1.56 8.74 4.76
CA PRO A 129 1.29 8.65 3.33
C PRO A 129 2.33 9.42 2.49
N PRO A 130 2.61 8.95 1.25
CA PRO A 130 3.50 9.63 0.30
C PRO A 130 3.12 11.10 0.10
N VAL A 131 4.10 11.98 -0.11
CA VAL A 131 3.82 13.39 -0.40
C VAL A 131 4.27 13.76 -1.80
N LEU A 132 3.39 14.38 -2.57
CA LEU A 132 3.74 15.11 -3.78
C LEU A 132 3.88 16.60 -3.46
N ASP A 133 5.09 17.13 -3.62
CA ASP A 133 5.38 18.55 -3.43
C ASP A 133 5.21 19.29 -4.77
N VAL A 134 4.15 20.10 -4.85
CA VAL A 134 3.68 20.81 -6.05
C VAL A 134 3.87 22.32 -5.85
N GLU A 135 5.07 22.81 -6.13
CA GLU A 135 5.42 24.24 -6.02
C GLU A 135 6.22 24.80 -7.22
N ALA A 136 6.39 24.01 -8.28
CA ALA A 136 7.02 24.44 -9.53
C ALA A 136 6.17 24.05 -10.74
N ASP A 137 5.95 25.00 -11.65
CA ASP A 137 5.24 24.73 -12.92
C ASP A 137 6.19 24.43 -14.07
N ASP A 138 7.47 24.80 -13.95
CA ASP A 138 8.51 24.68 -14.98
C ASP A 138 8.04 25.11 -16.40
N GLY A 139 7.15 26.12 -16.47
CA GLY A 139 6.55 26.60 -17.71
C GLY A 139 5.45 25.71 -18.31
N ALA A 140 5.01 24.67 -17.59
CA ALA A 140 3.90 23.81 -17.98
C ALA A 140 2.56 24.54 -17.90
N SER A 141 1.63 24.16 -18.78
CA SER A 141 0.25 24.66 -18.70
C SER A 141 -0.50 24.08 -17.49
N LYS A 142 -1.56 24.75 -17.01
CA LYS A 142 -2.44 24.19 -15.96
C LYS A 142 -2.93 22.78 -16.30
N ALA A 143 -3.29 22.54 -17.57
CA ALA A 143 -3.74 21.23 -18.03
C ALA A 143 -2.63 20.17 -17.92
N THR A 144 -1.38 20.53 -18.21
CA THR A 144 -0.21 19.67 -18.05
C THR A 144 0.07 19.39 -16.58
N MET A 145 -0.01 20.40 -15.71
CA MET A 145 0.09 20.24 -14.26
C MET A 145 -0.91 19.22 -13.75
N VAL A 146 -2.20 19.43 -14.04
CA VAL A 146 -3.29 18.53 -13.62
C VAL A 146 -3.08 17.11 -14.14
N ALA A 147 -2.67 16.94 -15.40
CA ALA A 147 -2.42 15.62 -15.95
C ALA A 147 -1.25 14.90 -15.27
N GLY A 148 -0.13 15.60 -15.04
CA GLY A 148 1.04 15.03 -14.40
C GLY A 148 0.82 14.73 -12.91
N ILE A 149 0.13 15.61 -12.18
CA ILE A 149 -0.24 15.38 -10.78
C ILE A 149 -1.10 14.12 -10.67
N ARG A 150 -2.17 14.00 -11.47
CA ARG A 150 -3.03 12.81 -11.51
C ARG A 150 -2.21 11.54 -11.80
N GLN A 151 -1.32 11.60 -12.78
CA GLN A 151 -0.51 10.45 -13.16
C GLN A 151 0.41 9.99 -12.02
N TRP A 152 1.09 10.91 -11.36
CA TRP A 152 1.95 10.59 -10.23
C TRP A 152 1.16 10.02 -9.06
N LEU A 153 0.07 10.70 -8.66
CA LEU A 153 -0.78 10.29 -7.54
C LEU A 153 -1.33 8.88 -7.74
N ASN A 154 -1.93 8.60 -8.90
CA ASN A 154 -2.47 7.28 -9.21
C ASN A 154 -1.40 6.20 -9.14
N ARG A 155 -0.22 6.44 -9.74
CA ARG A 155 0.86 5.44 -9.77
C ARG A 155 1.38 5.14 -8.36
N VAL A 156 1.56 6.17 -7.54
CA VAL A 156 2.07 6.02 -6.17
C VAL A 156 1.03 5.43 -5.22
N GLU A 157 -0.24 5.85 -5.31
CA GLU A 157 -1.34 5.26 -4.53
C GLU A 157 -1.52 3.78 -4.89
N SER A 158 -1.49 3.44 -6.19
CA SER A 158 -1.56 2.04 -6.65
C SER A 158 -0.35 1.18 -6.29
N ALA A 159 0.80 1.76 -5.95
CA ALA A 159 1.99 1.00 -5.58
C ALA A 159 2.17 0.89 -4.07
N LEU A 160 1.76 1.89 -3.30
CA LEU A 160 2.07 2.01 -1.87
C LEU A 160 0.84 1.92 -0.96
N GLY A 161 -0.37 1.92 -1.53
CA GLY A 161 -1.58 1.66 -0.76
C GLY A 161 -1.99 2.73 0.22
N LYS A 162 -1.45 3.93 0.05
CA LYS A 162 -1.82 5.07 0.86
C LYS A 162 -2.09 6.22 -0.07
N ARG A 163 -3.26 6.82 0.11
CA ARG A 163 -3.63 8.06 -0.58
C ARG A 163 -2.58 9.14 -0.30
N PRO A 164 -1.85 9.62 -1.33
CA PRO A 164 -0.81 10.62 -1.12
C PRO A 164 -1.35 11.94 -0.55
N ILE A 165 -0.47 12.70 0.08
CA ILE A 165 -0.69 14.08 0.51
C ILE A 165 -0.20 15.00 -0.61
N ILE A 166 -0.92 16.08 -0.89
CA ILE A 166 -0.44 17.14 -1.77
C ILE A 166 0.10 18.27 -0.91
N TYR A 167 1.37 18.59 -1.10
CA TYR A 167 1.97 19.80 -0.55
C TYR A 167 1.97 20.92 -1.60
N THR A 168 1.55 22.12 -1.19
CA THR A 168 1.58 23.32 -2.05
C THR A 168 1.33 24.60 -1.25
N GLY A 169 1.67 25.75 -1.83
CA GLY A 169 1.23 27.06 -1.34
C GLY A 169 -0.10 27.50 -2.00
N GLY A 170 -0.97 28.16 -1.24
CA GLY A 170 -2.28 28.64 -1.74
C GLY A 170 -2.20 29.42 -3.05
N TYR A 171 -1.31 30.41 -3.11
CA TYR A 171 -1.08 31.22 -4.32
C TYR A 171 -0.62 30.38 -5.50
N PHE A 172 0.32 29.44 -5.29
CA PHE A 172 0.86 28.63 -6.37
C PHE A 172 -0.24 27.75 -6.97
N TRP A 173 -0.99 27.04 -6.13
CA TRP A 173 -2.02 26.14 -6.60
C TRP A 173 -3.08 26.87 -7.41
N ASP A 174 -3.65 27.96 -6.90
CA ASP A 174 -4.74 28.67 -7.58
C ASP A 174 -4.25 29.28 -8.92
N ALA A 175 -3.03 29.82 -8.93
CA ALA A 175 -2.44 30.46 -10.10
C ALA A 175 -1.96 29.46 -11.18
N HIS A 176 -1.42 28.29 -10.81
CA HIS A 176 -0.71 27.38 -11.72
C HIS A 176 -1.36 26.00 -11.89
N VAL A 177 -2.26 25.59 -11.00
CA VAL A 177 -3.01 24.33 -11.09
C VAL A 177 -4.50 24.61 -11.25
N GLY A 178 -5.12 25.28 -10.27
CA GLY A 178 -6.50 25.78 -10.30
C GLY A 178 -7.55 24.71 -10.58
N SER A 179 -7.37 23.50 -10.02
CA SER A 179 -8.27 22.35 -10.21
C SER A 179 -8.85 21.86 -8.89
N ASN A 180 -10.15 21.54 -8.90
CA ASN A 180 -10.87 20.92 -7.77
C ASN A 180 -10.84 19.40 -7.79
N GLU A 181 -10.21 18.79 -8.81
CA GLU A 181 -10.13 17.34 -8.96
C GLU A 181 -9.47 16.64 -7.76
N PHE A 182 -8.54 17.33 -7.10
CA PHE A 182 -7.69 16.76 -6.06
C PHE A 182 -8.19 17.02 -4.63
N VAL A 183 -9.42 17.55 -4.46
CA VAL A 183 -9.99 17.90 -3.15
C VAL A 183 -10.08 16.73 -2.17
N SER A 184 -10.11 15.49 -2.68
CA SER A 184 -10.15 14.27 -1.87
C SER A 184 -8.78 13.79 -1.36
N TYR A 185 -7.69 14.47 -1.76
CA TYR A 185 -6.34 14.22 -1.25
C TYR A 185 -6.08 15.13 -0.04
N PRO A 186 -5.44 14.62 1.03
CA PRO A 186 -4.99 15.44 2.16
C PRO A 186 -4.09 16.59 1.71
N LEU A 187 -4.31 17.78 2.29
CA LEU A 187 -3.53 18.98 2.00
C LEU A 187 -2.46 19.21 3.07
N TRP A 188 -1.22 19.37 2.63
CA TRP A 188 -0.14 19.97 3.42
C TRP A 188 0.14 21.37 2.88
N VAL A 189 -0.38 22.40 3.54
CA VAL A 189 -0.28 23.78 3.04
C VAL A 189 1.01 24.46 3.51
N ALA A 190 1.69 25.17 2.61
CA ALA A 190 2.76 26.10 2.95
C ALA A 190 2.23 27.53 3.07
N HIS A 191 2.36 28.13 4.26
CA HIS A 191 2.07 29.55 4.46
C HIS A 191 2.77 30.09 5.72
N TYR A 192 3.81 30.89 5.52
CA TYR A 192 4.65 31.36 6.62
C TYR A 192 4.23 32.71 7.18
N GLY A 193 4.22 32.83 8.52
CA GLY A 193 4.07 34.10 9.23
C GLY A 193 2.72 34.32 9.94
N PRO A 194 1.56 34.05 9.31
CA PRO A 194 0.26 34.19 9.97
C PRO A 194 0.02 33.22 11.13
N SER A 195 -0.99 33.53 11.95
CA SER A 195 -1.50 32.61 12.97
C SER A 195 -2.40 31.51 12.39
N CYS A 196 -2.88 31.67 11.16
CA CYS A 196 -3.70 30.71 10.43
C CYS A 196 -3.34 30.73 8.94
N PRO A 197 -3.26 29.57 8.27
CA PRO A 197 -2.94 29.53 6.85
C PRO A 197 -4.16 29.90 6.00
N ASN A 198 -3.90 30.70 4.97
CA ASN A 198 -4.67 30.66 3.73
C ASN A 198 -4.38 29.35 2.99
N ILE A 199 -5.43 28.64 2.60
CA ILE A 199 -5.37 27.41 1.79
C ILE A 199 -5.83 27.68 0.36
N PRO A 200 -5.44 26.84 -0.62
CA PRO A 200 -5.98 26.94 -1.97
C PRO A 200 -7.51 26.80 -1.99
N SER A 201 -8.17 27.48 -2.92
CA SER A 201 -9.64 27.50 -3.00
C SER A 201 -10.28 26.12 -3.24
N ALA A 202 -9.50 25.17 -3.76
CA ALA A 202 -9.91 23.79 -3.99
C ALA A 202 -10.19 23.00 -2.70
N TRP A 203 -9.62 23.38 -1.55
CA TRP A 203 -9.80 22.68 -0.28
C TRP A 203 -10.61 23.48 0.73
N SER A 204 -11.30 22.76 1.63
CA SER A 204 -12.05 23.34 2.74
C SER A 204 -11.31 23.25 4.08
N THR A 205 -10.25 22.44 4.17
CA THR A 205 -9.40 22.27 5.35
C THR A 205 -8.00 21.85 4.93
N TRP A 206 -7.04 21.94 5.86
CA TRP A 206 -5.71 21.35 5.74
C TRP A 206 -5.55 20.17 6.69
N THR A 207 -4.61 19.28 6.39
CA THR A 207 -4.19 18.15 7.23
C THR A 207 -2.88 18.47 7.94
N MET A 208 -1.95 19.10 7.21
CA MET A 208 -0.69 19.61 7.74
C MET A 208 -0.49 21.05 7.30
N TRP A 209 0.27 21.81 8.08
CA TRP A 209 0.63 23.19 7.78
C TRP A 209 2.11 23.43 8.06
N GLN A 210 2.86 23.81 7.03
CA GLN A 210 4.22 24.35 7.15
C GLN A 210 4.13 25.85 7.44
N TYR A 211 4.45 26.22 8.68
CA TYR A 211 4.19 27.57 9.19
C TYR A 211 5.45 28.44 9.26
N THR A 212 6.64 27.86 9.14
CA THR A 212 7.89 28.60 8.95
C THR A 212 8.99 27.74 8.38
N SER A 213 9.87 28.37 7.59
CA SER A 213 11.13 27.80 7.10
C SER A 213 12.36 28.23 7.90
N SER A 214 12.13 28.91 9.03
CA SER A 214 13.18 29.48 9.88
C SER A 214 13.19 28.91 11.30
N GLY A 215 12.58 27.74 11.48
CA GLY A 215 12.52 27.04 12.75
C GLY A 215 13.90 26.68 13.30
N LYS A 216 13.97 26.50 14.62
CA LYS A 216 15.16 26.07 15.36
C LYS A 216 14.82 24.84 16.18
N VAL A 217 15.32 23.69 15.74
CA VAL A 217 15.11 22.40 16.40
C VAL A 217 16.47 21.87 16.84
N ASN A 218 16.58 21.47 18.11
CA ASN A 218 17.80 20.88 18.62
C ASN A 218 18.15 19.61 17.84
N GLY A 219 19.42 19.46 17.47
CA GLY A 219 19.89 18.38 16.59
C GLY A 219 19.95 18.74 15.10
N ILE A 220 19.46 19.90 14.69
CA ILE A 220 19.59 20.42 13.32
C ILE A 220 20.35 21.73 13.33
N ALA A 221 21.44 21.79 12.58
CA ALA A 221 22.21 23.02 12.42
C ALA A 221 21.49 23.97 11.44
N GLY A 222 21.29 25.22 11.84
CA GLY A 222 20.70 26.23 10.96
C GLY A 222 19.19 26.30 11.04
N ASN A 223 18.54 26.57 9.92
CA ASN A 223 17.08 26.68 9.83
C ASN A 223 16.48 25.32 9.43
N VAL A 224 15.28 25.04 9.92
CA VAL A 224 14.49 23.88 9.50
C VAL A 224 13.04 24.30 9.29
N ASP A 225 12.41 23.67 8.30
CA ASP A 225 11.00 23.79 8.05
C ASP A 225 10.21 23.09 9.17
N THR A 226 9.28 23.81 9.78
CA THR A 226 8.48 23.29 10.89
C THR A 226 7.01 23.26 10.53
N ASN A 227 6.38 22.17 10.96
CA ASN A 227 5.03 21.79 10.58
C ASN A 227 4.17 21.55 11.81
N VAL A 228 2.87 21.69 11.61
CA VAL A 228 1.86 21.14 12.51
C VAL A 228 0.91 20.22 11.74
N PHE A 229 0.55 19.10 12.35
CA PHE A 229 -0.55 18.24 11.94
C PHE A 229 -1.82 18.63 12.70
N GLN A 230 -2.96 18.70 12.01
CA GLN A 230 -4.25 19.02 12.62
C GLN A 230 -4.83 17.79 13.34
N GLY A 231 -4.57 17.69 14.64
CA GLY A 231 -5.01 16.59 15.49
C GLY A 231 -4.04 16.31 16.63
N ASP A 232 -4.42 15.38 17.52
CA ASP A 232 -3.53 14.87 18.55
C ASP A 232 -2.67 13.69 18.03
N MET A 233 -1.86 13.10 18.92
CA MET A 233 -0.99 11.96 18.56
C MET A 233 -1.77 10.73 18.11
N ALA A 234 -2.96 10.48 18.67
CA ALA A 234 -3.77 9.34 18.25
C ALA A 234 -4.28 9.54 16.82
N ALA A 235 -4.74 10.75 16.50
CA ALA A 235 -5.15 11.12 15.14
C ALA A 235 -3.99 11.00 14.14
N LEU A 236 -2.77 11.42 14.52
CA LEU A 236 -1.58 11.25 13.68
C LEU A 236 -1.26 9.77 13.43
N GLU A 237 -1.39 8.92 14.45
CA GLU A 237 -1.17 7.48 14.32
C GLU A 237 -2.20 6.81 13.43
N THR A 238 -3.47 7.18 13.55
CA THR A 238 -4.53 6.70 12.64
C THR A 238 -4.26 7.18 11.22
N PHE A 239 -3.89 8.44 11.04
CA PHE A 239 -3.57 8.99 9.72
C PHE A 239 -2.36 8.28 9.07
N ALA A 240 -1.33 7.97 9.85
CA ALA A 240 -0.17 7.21 9.36
C ALA A 240 -0.55 5.80 8.92
N ARG A 241 -1.45 5.11 9.63
CA ARG A 241 -1.88 3.76 9.23
C ARG A 241 -2.62 3.74 7.90
N GLY A 242 -3.34 4.81 7.56
CA GLY A 242 -4.24 4.84 6.41
C GLY A 242 -5.64 4.36 6.79
N MET A 243 -6.58 4.42 5.84
CA MET A 243 -7.92 3.89 6.01
C MET A 243 -7.94 2.43 5.61
N ALA A 244 -8.42 1.55 6.49
CA ALA A 244 -8.66 0.15 6.16
C ALA A 244 -9.81 0.01 5.15
N GLU A 245 -9.54 -0.49 3.95
CA GLU A 245 -10.53 -0.83 2.93
C GLU A 245 -10.26 -2.21 2.33
N CYS A 246 -10.83 -3.23 2.97
CA CYS A 246 -10.56 -4.60 2.56
C CYS A 246 -11.00 -4.90 1.10
N GLY A 247 -10.10 -5.49 0.33
CA GLY A 247 -10.16 -5.73 -1.10
C GLY A 247 -9.51 -4.63 -1.95
N ASP A 248 -8.84 -3.63 -1.37
CA ASP A 248 -8.16 -2.57 -2.11
C ASP A 248 -6.72 -2.95 -2.55
N GLY A 249 -6.24 -4.10 -2.09
CA GLY A 249 -4.93 -4.66 -2.40
C GLY A 249 -3.81 -4.23 -1.43
N PHE A 250 -4.12 -3.55 -0.33
CA PHE A 250 -3.12 -3.03 0.59
C PHE A 250 -3.41 -3.34 2.05
N CYS A 251 -2.55 -4.14 2.67
CA CYS A 251 -2.60 -4.36 4.12
C CYS A 251 -2.23 -3.09 4.92
N ASN A 252 -3.20 -2.23 5.18
CA ASN A 252 -3.01 -0.94 5.84
C ASN A 252 -4.07 -0.69 6.95
N GLY A 253 -4.05 0.47 7.61
CA GLY A 253 -5.06 0.81 8.60
C GLY A 253 -5.04 -0.12 9.83
N ASP A 254 -6.21 -0.71 10.12
CA ASP A 254 -6.41 -1.76 11.13
C ASP A 254 -6.63 -3.15 10.49
N GLU A 255 -6.29 -3.30 9.21
CA GLU A 255 -6.35 -4.59 8.52
C GLU A 255 -5.29 -5.54 9.04
N ASN A 256 -5.67 -6.82 9.09
CA ASN A 256 -4.80 -7.94 9.39
C ASN A 256 -5.43 -9.19 8.80
N GLY A 257 -4.72 -10.32 8.80
CA GLY A 257 -5.26 -11.54 8.19
C GLY A 257 -6.54 -12.11 8.80
N ALA A 258 -6.98 -11.64 9.97
CA ALA A 258 -8.28 -12.02 10.54
C ALA A 258 -9.42 -11.11 10.06
N THR A 259 -9.14 -9.83 9.81
CA THR A 259 -10.16 -8.83 9.39
C THR A 259 -10.19 -8.62 7.88
N CYS A 260 -9.07 -8.87 7.19
CA CYS A 260 -8.93 -8.78 5.74
C CYS A 260 -7.83 -9.72 5.23
N GLU A 261 -8.10 -11.02 5.11
CA GLU A 261 -7.13 -11.98 4.55
C GLU A 261 -6.79 -11.69 3.07
N VAL A 262 -7.68 -10.99 2.35
CA VAL A 262 -7.48 -10.66 0.93
C VAL A 262 -6.31 -9.71 0.73
N ASP A 263 -6.22 -8.65 1.56
CA ASP A 263 -5.16 -7.64 1.44
C ASP A 263 -4.00 -7.90 2.40
N CYS A 264 -4.27 -8.53 3.55
CA CYS A 264 -3.29 -8.98 4.53
C CYS A 264 -3.21 -10.52 4.55
N PRO A 265 -2.69 -11.15 3.48
CA PRO A 265 -2.55 -12.61 3.47
C PRO A 265 -1.67 -13.04 4.65
N VAL A 266 -2.10 -14.08 5.36
CA VAL A 266 -1.32 -14.68 6.44
C VAL A 266 -0.71 -15.98 5.97
N CYS A 267 0.53 -16.22 6.41
CA CYS A 267 1.17 -17.49 6.16
C CYS A 267 0.34 -18.61 6.79
N LYS A 268 -0.29 -19.44 5.95
CA LYS A 268 -1.16 -20.53 6.41
C LYS A 268 -0.33 -21.60 7.13
N PRO A 269 -0.93 -22.47 7.94
CA PRO A 269 -0.27 -23.68 8.44
C PRO A 269 -0.31 -24.83 7.41
N VAL A 270 0.65 -25.74 7.52
CA VAL A 270 0.63 -27.05 6.88
C VAL A 270 -0.33 -27.94 7.66
N ASN A 271 -1.29 -28.56 6.96
CA ASN A 271 -2.28 -29.45 7.56
C ASN A 271 -1.69 -30.84 7.84
N SER A 272 -2.40 -31.65 8.62
CA SER A 272 -2.07 -33.07 8.82
C SER A 272 -2.36 -33.92 7.59
N ASP A 273 -3.19 -33.41 6.67
CA ASP A 273 -3.64 -34.06 5.45
C ASP A 273 -3.37 -33.21 4.21
N GLY A 274 -2.99 -33.88 3.12
CA GLY A 274 -2.69 -33.23 1.84
C GLY A 274 -1.31 -32.57 1.79
N GLU A 275 -0.76 -32.48 0.58
CA GLU A 275 0.47 -31.71 0.35
C GLU A 275 0.19 -30.20 0.41
N ARG A 276 1.17 -29.45 0.90
CA ARG A 276 1.18 -28.00 0.80
C ARG A 276 2.37 -27.55 -0.02
N ILE A 277 2.10 -26.66 -0.97
CA ILE A 277 3.12 -26.01 -1.78
C ILE A 277 3.14 -24.54 -1.40
N ILE A 278 4.32 -24.02 -1.11
CA ILE A 278 4.59 -22.63 -0.77
C ILE A 278 5.49 -22.09 -1.88
N ASP A 279 4.91 -21.29 -2.76
CA ASP A 279 5.57 -20.74 -3.94
C ASP A 279 6.30 -19.43 -3.63
N ASN A 280 7.06 -18.89 -4.57
CA ASN A 280 7.85 -17.68 -4.37
C ASN A 280 7.04 -16.38 -4.27
N ASP A 281 5.74 -16.43 -4.55
CA ASP A 281 4.77 -15.35 -4.36
C ASP A 281 3.90 -15.54 -3.10
N ASP A 282 4.08 -16.65 -2.38
CA ASP A 282 3.38 -16.92 -1.12
C ASP A 282 3.96 -16.04 0.01
N VAL A 283 3.08 -15.52 0.85
CA VAL A 283 3.43 -14.68 2.02
C VAL A 283 4.29 -15.41 3.06
N CYS A 284 4.34 -16.74 3.02
CA CYS A 284 5.25 -17.54 3.83
C CYS A 284 6.72 -17.47 3.36
N LEU A 285 7.03 -16.92 2.18
CA LEU A 285 8.40 -16.80 1.69
C LEU A 285 8.94 -15.39 1.94
N THR A 286 10.11 -15.31 2.58
CA THR A 286 10.84 -14.05 2.81
C THR A 286 12.22 -14.09 2.15
N LEU A 287 12.56 -13.03 1.43
CA LEU A 287 13.92 -12.79 0.91
C LEU A 287 14.72 -11.95 1.92
N GLY A 288 15.87 -12.47 2.33
CA GLY A 288 16.86 -11.79 3.16
C GLY A 288 18.02 -11.21 2.36
N GLY A 289 18.76 -10.32 3.01
CA GLY A 289 19.90 -9.62 2.44
C GLY A 289 19.53 -8.36 1.66
N ASN A 290 20.42 -7.92 0.78
CA ASN A 290 20.18 -6.75 -0.06
C ASN A 290 19.36 -7.15 -1.30
N LEU A 291 18.12 -6.66 -1.39
CA LEU A 291 17.16 -7.03 -2.42
C LEU A 291 17.62 -6.67 -3.85
N GLN A 292 18.56 -5.73 -4.02
CA GLN A 292 19.09 -5.40 -5.35
C GLN A 292 19.84 -6.56 -6.03
N TYR A 293 20.28 -7.56 -5.25
CA TYR A 293 21.00 -8.72 -5.77
C TYR A 293 20.08 -9.92 -6.04
N TRP A 294 18.83 -9.86 -5.55
CA TRP A 294 17.79 -10.78 -5.97
C TRP A 294 17.31 -10.43 -7.37
N ARG A 295 17.15 -11.47 -8.18
CA ARG A 295 16.67 -11.38 -9.55
C ARG A 295 15.39 -12.18 -9.67
N GLU A 296 14.59 -11.82 -10.66
CA GLU A 296 13.31 -12.42 -10.94
C GLU A 296 13.30 -12.97 -12.36
N ASP A 297 12.65 -14.11 -12.53
CA ASP A 297 12.13 -14.56 -13.81
C ASP A 297 10.63 -14.80 -13.66
N THR A 298 9.83 -14.29 -14.60
CA THR A 298 8.36 -14.38 -14.57
C THR A 298 7.82 -15.31 -15.65
N THR A 299 8.66 -16.24 -16.13
CA THR A 299 8.32 -17.18 -17.21
C THR A 299 8.67 -18.62 -16.89
N THR A 300 9.54 -18.82 -15.91
CA THR A 300 10.11 -20.09 -15.48
C THR A 300 9.91 -20.23 -13.98
N GLY A 301 9.79 -21.47 -13.51
CA GLY A 301 9.61 -21.80 -12.10
C GLY A 301 8.29 -22.49 -11.84
N TYR A 302 8.08 -22.92 -10.61
CA TYR A 302 6.75 -23.31 -10.17
C TYR A 302 5.84 -22.05 -10.20
N GLY A 303 4.55 -22.22 -10.48
CA GLY A 303 3.62 -21.09 -10.62
C GLY A 303 3.87 -20.13 -11.80
N GLY A 304 5.00 -20.27 -12.51
CA GLY A 304 5.41 -19.38 -13.60
C GLY A 304 6.32 -18.23 -13.18
N SER A 305 6.89 -18.25 -11.98
CA SER A 305 7.93 -17.31 -11.56
C SER A 305 9.00 -17.97 -10.69
N LEU A 306 10.12 -17.30 -10.48
CA LEU A 306 11.12 -17.68 -9.47
C LEU A 306 11.96 -16.47 -9.04
N ARG A 307 12.59 -16.60 -7.88
CA ARG A 307 13.66 -15.72 -7.41
C ARG A 307 15.02 -16.42 -7.51
N TRP A 308 16.07 -15.68 -7.85
CA TRP A 308 17.42 -16.25 -7.88
C TRP A 308 18.50 -15.22 -7.57
N THR A 309 19.64 -15.72 -7.14
CA THR A 309 20.87 -14.94 -6.92
C THR A 309 22.08 -15.72 -7.40
N TYR A 310 23.23 -15.06 -7.48
CA TYR A 310 24.51 -15.73 -7.76
C TYR A 310 25.11 -16.29 -6.49
N THR A 311 25.69 -17.49 -6.57
CA THR A 311 26.39 -18.08 -5.45
C THR A 311 27.65 -17.31 -5.09
N ILE A 312 28.06 -17.43 -3.83
CA ILE A 312 29.31 -16.91 -3.30
C ILE A 312 30.04 -17.99 -2.50
N ALA A 313 31.32 -17.75 -2.26
CA ALA A 313 32.19 -18.59 -1.42
C ALA A 313 32.72 -17.82 -0.20
N ASP A 314 31.96 -16.81 0.24
CA ASP A 314 32.28 -16.01 1.42
C ASP A 314 31.98 -16.78 2.73
N PRO A 315 32.39 -16.29 3.91
CA PRO A 315 32.13 -16.99 5.17
C PRO A 315 30.64 -17.11 5.52
N GLU A 316 29.81 -16.15 5.08
CA GLU A 316 28.38 -16.07 5.38
C GLU A 316 27.59 -15.77 4.11
N ALA A 317 26.31 -16.13 4.09
CA ALA A 317 25.42 -15.78 2.98
C ALA A 317 25.15 -14.27 2.98
N SER A 318 25.20 -13.65 1.80
CA SER A 318 24.81 -12.25 1.60
C SER A 318 23.31 -12.11 1.37
N ASN A 319 22.72 -13.10 0.70
CA ASN A 319 21.30 -13.19 0.40
C ASN A 319 20.77 -14.56 0.81
N THR A 320 19.58 -14.56 1.41
CA THR A 320 18.89 -15.78 1.87
C THR A 320 17.45 -15.79 1.41
N CYS A 321 16.88 -16.97 1.24
CA CYS A 321 15.47 -17.18 0.99
C CYS A 321 14.96 -18.14 2.06
N SER A 322 13.90 -17.76 2.76
CA SER A 322 13.33 -18.52 3.86
C SER A 322 11.85 -18.77 3.62
N TRP A 323 11.44 -20.03 3.71
CA TRP A 323 10.03 -20.43 3.82
C TRP A 323 9.72 -20.60 5.30
N ASP A 324 8.88 -19.72 5.84
CA ASP A 324 8.36 -19.83 7.20
C ASP A 324 7.24 -20.87 7.24
N LEU A 325 7.35 -21.80 8.19
CA LEU A 325 6.47 -22.94 8.34
C LEU A 325 5.77 -22.89 9.70
N SER A 326 4.46 -23.14 9.65
CA SER A 326 3.66 -23.49 10.81
C SER A 326 2.87 -24.76 10.53
N PHE A 327 2.59 -25.55 11.55
CA PHE A 327 1.93 -26.85 11.40
C PHE A 327 0.72 -26.97 12.32
N ASN A 328 -0.38 -27.53 11.80
CA ASN A 328 -1.59 -27.78 12.60
C ASN A 328 -1.47 -29.04 13.48
N ALA A 329 -0.49 -29.88 13.23
CA ALA A 329 -0.21 -31.07 14.02
C ALA A 329 1.29 -31.34 14.04
N SER A 330 1.78 -31.92 15.14
CA SER A 330 3.14 -32.45 15.18
C SER A 330 3.20 -33.76 14.39
N GLY A 331 4.31 -34.00 13.71
CA GLY A 331 4.56 -35.28 13.06
C GLY A 331 5.67 -35.22 12.02
N ARG A 332 5.77 -36.30 11.25
CA ARG A 332 6.79 -36.45 10.23
C ARG A 332 6.29 -35.96 8.87
N TYR A 333 7.08 -35.10 8.24
CA TYR A 333 6.79 -34.53 6.94
C TYR A 333 7.98 -34.70 6.00
N ARG A 334 7.71 -35.01 4.73
CA ARG A 334 8.69 -34.92 3.65
C ARG A 334 8.74 -33.49 3.13
N VAL A 335 9.95 -32.99 2.89
CA VAL A 335 10.20 -31.65 2.37
C VAL A 335 10.97 -31.73 1.06
N GLU A 336 10.51 -30.99 0.06
CA GLU A 336 11.10 -30.95 -1.28
C GLU A 336 11.18 -29.51 -1.77
N ALA A 337 12.26 -29.14 -2.45
CA ALA A 337 12.42 -27.82 -3.07
C ALA A 337 12.33 -27.94 -4.60
N TYR A 338 11.71 -26.97 -5.26
CA TYR A 338 11.66 -26.93 -6.72
C TYR A 338 12.97 -26.32 -7.27
N ALA A 339 13.60 -27.03 -8.20
CA ALA A 339 14.85 -26.62 -8.85
C ALA A 339 14.59 -26.36 -10.36
N PRO A 340 14.23 -25.12 -10.74
CA PRO A 340 13.92 -24.77 -12.12
C PRO A 340 15.16 -24.55 -12.99
N GLN A 341 15.25 -25.21 -14.14
CA GLN A 341 16.28 -24.90 -15.14
C GLN A 341 15.83 -23.74 -16.04
N PRO A 342 16.74 -22.83 -16.44
CA PRO A 342 18.19 -22.86 -16.27
C PRO A 342 18.71 -22.04 -15.07
N PHE A 343 17.92 -21.86 -14.01
CA PHE A 343 18.25 -20.96 -12.90
C PHE A 343 18.76 -21.67 -11.65
N ALA A 344 18.44 -22.94 -11.47
CA ALA A 344 18.87 -23.76 -10.36
C ALA A 344 20.16 -24.50 -10.74
N MET A 345 21.30 -23.82 -10.67
CA MET A 345 22.59 -24.31 -11.18
C MET A 345 23.55 -24.81 -10.10
N SER A 346 23.31 -24.47 -8.84
CA SER A 346 24.19 -24.87 -7.74
C SER A 346 24.21 -26.38 -7.53
N ALA A 347 25.41 -26.96 -7.45
CA ALA A 347 25.58 -28.36 -7.06
C ALA A 347 25.66 -28.54 -5.54
N GLN A 348 25.74 -27.44 -4.79
CA GLN A 348 26.06 -27.39 -3.37
C GLN A 348 25.10 -26.49 -2.58
N ALA A 349 23.85 -26.37 -3.01
CA ALA A 349 22.86 -25.54 -2.33
C ALA A 349 22.63 -26.07 -0.90
N LYS A 350 22.91 -25.25 0.11
CA LYS A 350 22.79 -25.62 1.53
C LYS A 350 21.45 -25.15 2.05
N TYR A 351 20.55 -26.09 2.31
CA TYR A 351 19.27 -25.86 2.93
C TYR A 351 19.37 -26.09 4.43
N GLU A 352 19.03 -25.10 5.24
CA GLU A 352 18.84 -25.24 6.68
C GLU A 352 17.36 -25.46 6.96
N VAL A 353 17.03 -26.59 7.59
CA VAL A 353 15.66 -26.93 7.98
C VAL A 353 15.55 -26.78 9.49
N GLY A 354 14.83 -25.76 9.94
CA GLY A 354 14.46 -25.56 11.33
C GLY A 354 13.21 -26.36 11.67
N HIS A 355 13.34 -27.41 12.48
CA HIS A 355 12.26 -28.35 12.78
C HIS A 355 12.33 -28.84 14.24
N ALA A 356 11.20 -28.86 14.95
CA ALA A 356 11.07 -29.31 16.34
C ALA A 356 12.14 -28.76 17.32
N GLY A 357 12.53 -27.49 17.17
CA GLY A 357 13.54 -26.84 18.02
C GLY A 357 14.99 -27.19 17.67
N GLN A 358 15.23 -27.85 16.53
CA GLN A 358 16.53 -28.20 16.00
C GLN A 358 16.72 -27.59 14.61
N VAL A 359 17.97 -27.59 14.12
CA VAL A 359 18.31 -27.19 12.75
C VAL A 359 19.12 -28.31 12.10
N SER A 360 18.68 -28.74 10.92
CA SER A 360 19.36 -29.74 10.09
C SER A 360 19.80 -29.12 8.77
N THR A 361 21.05 -29.32 8.36
CA THR A 361 21.55 -28.82 7.07
C THR A 361 21.56 -29.93 6.03
N GLN A 362 21.02 -29.64 4.84
CA GLN A 362 20.96 -30.53 3.69
C GLN A 362 21.68 -29.89 2.51
N VAL A 363 22.66 -30.61 1.96
CA VAL A 363 23.36 -30.16 0.74
C VAL A 363 22.69 -30.81 -0.46
N VAL A 364 22.15 -29.99 -1.35
CA VAL A 364 21.34 -30.42 -2.48
C VAL A 364 21.94 -29.93 -3.78
N ASN A 365 21.97 -30.83 -4.76
CA ASN A 365 22.39 -30.51 -6.12
C ASN A 365 21.18 -30.06 -6.95
N GLN A 366 20.93 -28.76 -7.01
CA GLN A 366 19.89 -28.16 -7.84
C GLN A 366 20.15 -28.37 -9.34
N SER A 367 21.41 -28.42 -9.76
CA SER A 367 21.83 -28.50 -11.16
C SER A 367 21.41 -29.80 -11.87
N THR A 368 21.05 -30.83 -11.12
CA THR A 368 20.69 -32.15 -11.66
C THR A 368 19.19 -32.38 -11.80
N ALA A 369 18.38 -31.41 -11.37
CA ALA A 369 16.93 -31.50 -11.41
C ALA A 369 16.32 -30.40 -12.30
N ASN A 370 15.14 -30.69 -12.82
CA ASN A 370 14.24 -29.72 -13.41
C ASN A 370 12.84 -29.98 -12.84
N GLY A 371 12.67 -29.65 -11.56
CA GLY A 371 11.51 -30.04 -10.77
C GLY A 371 11.83 -30.24 -9.29
N TRP A 372 11.00 -31.02 -8.61
CA TRP A 372 11.12 -31.29 -7.17
C TRP A 372 12.38 -32.09 -6.82
N VAL A 373 13.11 -31.62 -5.81
CA VAL A 373 14.27 -32.28 -5.21
C VAL A 373 14.03 -32.47 -3.71
N SER A 374 14.23 -33.70 -3.22
CA SER A 374 14.05 -34.00 -1.81
C SER A 374 15.11 -33.34 -0.94
N LEU A 375 14.67 -32.61 0.09
CA LEU A 375 15.52 -32.16 1.19
C LEU A 375 15.58 -33.23 2.30
N GLY A 376 14.59 -34.12 2.37
CA GLY A 376 14.52 -35.19 3.35
C GLY A 376 13.18 -35.25 4.06
N GLU A 377 13.16 -36.00 5.16
CA GLU A 377 12.00 -36.17 6.04
C GLU A 377 12.37 -35.66 7.44
N PHE A 378 11.49 -34.86 8.03
CA PHE A 378 11.76 -34.17 9.29
C PHE A 378 10.57 -34.25 10.23
N GLU A 379 10.85 -34.27 11.52
CA GLU A 379 9.84 -34.13 12.58
C GLU A 379 9.59 -32.64 12.82
N PHE A 380 8.36 -32.20 12.56
CA PHE A 380 7.91 -30.84 12.85
C PHE A 380 6.96 -30.85 14.06
N ALA A 381 7.04 -29.81 14.88
CA ALA A 381 6.12 -29.60 15.98
C ALA A 381 4.85 -28.85 15.51
N MET A 382 3.73 -29.02 16.20
CA MET A 382 2.58 -28.14 16.03
C MET A 382 2.95 -26.69 16.39
N GLY A 383 2.44 -25.74 15.61
CA GLY A 383 2.69 -24.31 15.77
C GLY A 383 3.73 -23.75 14.79
N ALA A 384 4.06 -22.47 14.99
CA ALA A 384 4.99 -21.69 14.15
C ALA A 384 6.47 -21.89 14.55
N ASN A 385 7.35 -20.99 14.08
CA ASN A 385 8.79 -20.97 14.35
C ASN A 385 9.57 -22.16 13.77
N GLN A 386 9.13 -22.65 12.62
CA GLN A 386 9.82 -23.66 11.83
C GLN A 386 10.07 -23.10 10.44
N TYR A 387 11.11 -23.55 9.75
CA TYR A 387 11.48 -22.93 8.49
C TYR A 387 12.32 -23.85 7.61
N VAL A 388 12.41 -23.49 6.33
CA VAL A 388 13.46 -23.94 5.43
C VAL A 388 14.15 -22.70 4.90
N LEU A 389 15.47 -22.63 5.00
CA LEU A 389 16.27 -21.49 4.55
C LEU A 389 17.34 -21.97 3.57
N VAL A 390 17.56 -21.22 2.50
CA VAL A 390 18.68 -21.42 1.57
C VAL A 390 19.41 -20.10 1.37
N GLY A 391 20.74 -20.14 1.40
CA GLY A 391 21.60 -18.96 1.25
C GLY A 391 22.53 -19.08 0.05
N ASP A 392 22.93 -17.93 -0.50
CA ASP A 392 23.85 -17.84 -1.63
C ASP A 392 25.28 -18.31 -1.34
N ASN A 393 25.66 -18.48 -0.06
CA ASN A 393 26.90 -19.12 0.33
C ASN A 393 26.87 -20.65 0.19
N THR A 394 26.91 -21.10 -1.07
CA THR A 394 27.03 -22.52 -1.41
C THR A 394 28.48 -23.01 -1.37
N GLY A 395 29.45 -22.09 -1.35
CA GLY A 395 30.88 -22.40 -1.52
C GLY A 395 31.34 -22.37 -2.99
N GLU A 396 30.43 -22.08 -3.92
CA GLU A 396 30.73 -21.88 -5.34
C GLU A 396 31.01 -20.40 -5.61
N ALA A 397 32.19 -20.11 -6.18
CA ALA A 397 32.66 -18.74 -6.35
C ALA A 397 31.80 -17.93 -7.33
N ARG A 398 31.66 -16.64 -7.06
CA ARG A 398 30.78 -15.72 -7.79
C ARG A 398 31.17 -15.55 -9.26
N ASP A 399 32.45 -15.69 -9.59
CA ASP A 399 32.99 -15.59 -10.95
C ASP A 399 32.63 -16.79 -11.84
N LEU A 400 32.12 -17.88 -11.26
CA LEU A 400 31.55 -19.01 -12.00
C LEU A 400 30.13 -18.73 -12.51
N GLU A 401 29.51 -17.63 -12.06
CA GLU A 401 28.14 -17.24 -12.39
C GLU A 401 27.10 -18.35 -12.14
N VAL A 402 27.37 -19.20 -11.14
CA VAL A 402 26.43 -20.24 -10.70
C VAL A 402 25.24 -19.56 -10.04
N LYS A 403 24.05 -19.96 -10.47
CA LYS A 403 22.79 -19.43 -9.95
C LYS A 403 22.20 -20.36 -8.89
N LEU A 404 21.77 -19.75 -7.80
CA LEU A 404 20.96 -20.39 -6.77
C LEU A 404 19.51 -19.96 -6.97
N ALA A 405 18.62 -20.93 -7.19
CA ALA A 405 17.19 -20.67 -7.31
C ALA A 405 16.47 -20.81 -5.96
N CYS A 406 15.52 -19.90 -5.73
CA CYS A 406 14.52 -19.91 -4.67
C CYS A 406 13.16 -19.76 -5.35
N ASP A 407 12.38 -20.83 -5.31
CA ASP A 407 11.14 -20.97 -6.07
C ASP A 407 10.07 -21.52 -5.11
N ALA A 408 9.64 -22.76 -5.27
CA ALA A 408 8.66 -23.38 -4.39
C ALA A 408 9.23 -24.42 -3.41
N LEU A 409 8.56 -24.55 -2.27
CA LEU A 409 8.74 -25.62 -1.29
C LEU A 409 7.48 -26.48 -1.23
N ARG A 410 7.64 -27.80 -1.29
CA ARG A 410 6.56 -28.77 -1.08
C ARG A 410 6.77 -29.51 0.24
N VAL A 411 5.73 -29.52 1.07
CA VAL A 411 5.69 -30.20 2.36
C VAL A 411 4.56 -31.22 2.34
N VAL A 412 4.89 -32.49 2.58
CA VAL A 412 3.94 -33.62 2.48
C VAL A 412 3.89 -34.36 3.82
N PRO A 413 2.72 -34.49 4.47
CA PRO A 413 2.58 -35.31 5.68
C PRO A 413 2.82 -36.78 5.37
N LEU A 414 3.56 -37.48 6.23
CA LEU A 414 3.83 -38.92 6.09
C LEU A 414 3.09 -39.76 7.13
N ASP A 415 3.28 -39.44 8.42
CA ASP A 415 2.72 -40.16 9.57
C ASP A 415 2.15 -39.16 10.59
N VAL A 416 1.26 -38.28 10.16
CA VAL A 416 0.66 -37.26 11.03
C VAL A 416 -0.71 -37.76 11.48
N PRO A 417 -0.98 -37.89 12.81
CA PRO A 417 -2.31 -38.28 13.27
C PRO A 417 -3.35 -37.28 12.75
N ASP A 418 -4.43 -37.79 12.15
CA ASP A 418 -5.56 -36.95 11.73
C ASP A 418 -6.00 -36.10 12.92
N GLY A 419 -5.96 -34.78 12.79
CA GLY A 419 -6.45 -33.83 13.81
C GLY A 419 -7.97 -33.87 14.03
N GLY A 420 -8.59 -35.02 13.75
CA GLY A 420 -10.01 -35.26 13.91
C GLY A 420 -10.43 -35.08 15.37
N ASN A 421 -11.36 -34.15 15.57
CA ASN A 421 -12.08 -33.95 16.82
C ASN A 421 -12.98 -35.16 17.10
N GLU A 422 -12.41 -36.30 17.47
CA GLU A 422 -13.13 -37.49 17.91
C GLU A 422 -13.24 -37.49 19.44
N THR A 423 -14.37 -37.01 19.94
CA THR A 423 -14.85 -37.36 21.28
C THR A 423 -15.17 -38.86 21.31
N THR A 424 -14.16 -39.69 21.57
CA THR A 424 -14.35 -41.11 21.85
C THR A 424 -14.78 -41.29 23.30
N GLN A 425 -16.10 -41.31 23.51
CA GLN A 425 -16.69 -41.89 24.71
C GLN A 425 -16.44 -43.41 24.71
N PRO A 426 -15.95 -44.03 25.80
CA PRO A 426 -15.70 -45.46 25.80
C PRO A 426 -17.03 -46.24 25.87
N PRO A 427 -17.16 -47.39 25.19
CA PRO A 427 -18.39 -48.18 25.23
C PRO A 427 -18.47 -48.93 26.56
N SER A 428 -19.35 -48.46 27.45
CA SER A 428 -19.78 -49.24 28.61
C SER A 428 -20.96 -50.15 28.23
N GLY A 429 -20.86 -51.43 28.55
CA GLY A 429 -22.02 -52.18 29.04
C GLY A 429 -22.52 -53.34 28.18
N SER A 430 -22.03 -54.53 28.52
CA SER A 430 -22.65 -55.83 28.32
C SER A 430 -23.96 -56.01 29.13
N GLY A 431 -24.95 -56.73 28.58
CA GLY A 431 -25.81 -57.63 29.37
C GLY A 431 -27.35 -57.53 29.27
N THR A 432 -27.93 -58.33 28.36
CA THR A 432 -29.12 -59.24 28.50
C THR A 432 -30.54 -58.75 28.93
N PRO A 433 -31.63 -59.52 28.61
CA PRO A 433 -32.96 -58.96 28.26
C PRO A 433 -34.18 -59.31 29.14
N GLY A 434 -35.23 -58.45 29.06
CA GLY A 434 -36.69 -58.71 29.25
C GLY A 434 -37.31 -58.41 30.64
N PRO A 435 -38.66 -58.37 30.82
CA PRO A 435 -39.77 -58.03 29.88
C PRO A 435 -40.90 -57.11 30.47
N SER A 436 -41.83 -56.67 29.59
CA SER A 436 -43.27 -56.34 29.80
C SER A 436 -43.73 -55.19 30.75
N GLY A 437 -44.63 -54.33 30.27
CA GLY A 437 -45.51 -53.49 31.12
C GLY A 437 -46.24 -52.36 30.37
N ILE A 438 -47.55 -52.21 30.62
CA ILE A 438 -48.58 -51.43 29.90
C ILE A 438 -48.93 -50.11 30.64
N ASP A 439 -49.70 -49.23 29.99
CA ASP A 439 -50.45 -48.02 30.46
C ASP A 439 -49.63 -46.72 30.62
N GLY A 440 -50.11 -45.53 30.26
CA GLY A 440 -51.41 -45.06 29.78
C GLY A 440 -51.55 -43.55 30.08
N GLY A 441 -52.21 -42.80 29.19
CA GLY A 441 -53.06 -41.65 29.61
C GLY A 441 -52.54 -40.21 29.56
N CYS A 442 -53.28 -39.41 28.76
CA CYS A 442 -53.77 -38.04 29.02
C CYS A 442 -52.94 -36.79 28.69
N SER A 443 -53.11 -36.34 27.43
CA SER A 443 -53.64 -35.03 26.98
C SER A 443 -53.76 -33.85 27.96
N VAL A 444 -53.33 -32.67 27.48
CA VAL A 444 -54.21 -31.47 27.45
C VAL A 444 -53.93 -30.62 26.21
N SER A 445 -55.00 -30.34 25.48
CA SER A 445 -55.08 -29.44 24.33
C SER A 445 -55.36 -28.01 24.79
N ALA A 446 -54.84 -27.01 24.07
CA ALA A 446 -55.53 -25.73 23.88
C ALA A 446 -55.05 -25.06 22.59
N ALA A 447 -55.92 -25.06 21.59
CA ALA A 447 -55.83 -24.22 20.40
C ALA A 447 -56.80 -23.04 20.54
N ARG A 448 -56.46 -21.88 19.96
CA ARG A 448 -57.26 -21.12 18.99
C ARG A 448 -56.80 -19.65 18.90
N GLY A 449 -56.84 -19.12 17.67
CA GLY A 449 -57.08 -17.69 17.45
C GLY A 449 -56.44 -17.09 16.21
N ALA A 450 -57.14 -17.15 15.08
CA ALA A 450 -56.75 -16.66 13.76
C ALA A 450 -57.00 -15.15 13.54
N ASN A 451 -56.30 -14.54 12.58
CA ASN A 451 -56.84 -13.80 11.41
C ASN A 451 -55.88 -12.70 10.89
N GLY A 452 -55.73 -12.59 9.57
CA GLY A 452 -55.15 -11.41 8.92
C GLY A 452 -54.67 -11.63 7.48
N ALA A 453 -55.50 -11.28 6.50
CA ALA A 453 -55.40 -11.57 5.07
C ALA A 453 -54.31 -10.84 4.24
N TRP A 454 -53.93 -11.47 3.13
CA TRP A 454 -53.33 -10.97 1.86
C TRP A 454 -54.29 -10.01 1.11
N PRO A 455 -53.89 -9.17 0.11
CA PRO A 455 -53.09 -9.48 -1.11
C PRO A 455 -52.11 -8.34 -1.50
N GLY A 456 -51.32 -8.31 -2.58
CA GLY A 456 -51.10 -9.14 -3.77
C GLY A 456 -49.83 -8.61 -4.48
N GLY A 457 -49.28 -9.38 -5.42
CA GLY A 457 -47.93 -9.17 -5.94
C GLY A 457 -47.76 -8.18 -7.09
N LEU A 458 -46.51 -8.03 -7.53
CA LEU A 458 -46.15 -7.74 -8.91
C LEU A 458 -44.72 -8.24 -9.17
N LEU A 459 -44.59 -9.25 -10.04
CA LEU A 459 -43.33 -9.63 -10.68
C LEU A 459 -42.99 -8.59 -11.76
N LEU A 460 -41.74 -8.11 -11.79
CA LEU A 460 -41.20 -7.41 -12.95
C LEU A 460 -40.00 -8.19 -13.50
N THR A 461 -40.23 -8.84 -14.64
CA THR A 461 -39.22 -9.47 -15.49
C THR A 461 -38.64 -8.39 -16.42
N LEU A 462 -37.34 -8.09 -16.32
CA LEU A 462 -36.65 -7.25 -17.31
C LEU A 462 -35.97 -8.14 -18.36
N ALA A 463 -36.41 -8.01 -19.61
CA ALA A 463 -35.77 -8.57 -20.79
C ALA A 463 -34.70 -7.60 -21.31
N LEU A 464 -33.46 -8.07 -21.46
CA LEU A 464 -32.41 -7.36 -22.20
C LEU A 464 -32.59 -7.58 -23.71
N VAL A 465 -32.80 -6.48 -24.43
CA VAL A 465 -32.76 -6.41 -25.90
C VAL A 465 -31.34 -6.06 -26.34
N ALA A 466 -30.69 -6.96 -27.07
CA ALA A 466 -29.40 -6.73 -27.70
C ALA A 466 -29.55 -5.91 -29.00
N PHE A 467 -28.93 -4.74 -29.06
CA PHE A 467 -28.87 -3.94 -30.30
C PHE A 467 -27.55 -4.21 -31.04
N ARG A 468 -27.64 -4.93 -32.15
CA ARG A 468 -26.60 -5.00 -33.20
C ARG A 468 -26.55 -3.66 -33.94
N ARG A 469 -25.39 -3.03 -34.04
CA ARG A 469 -25.09 -2.04 -35.10
C ARG A 469 -24.07 -2.63 -36.08
N ARG A 470 -24.53 -2.94 -37.29
CA ARG A 470 -23.72 -2.92 -38.51
C ARG A 470 -23.86 -1.53 -39.12
N ARG A 471 -22.74 -0.92 -39.55
CA ARG A 471 -22.72 -0.04 -40.72
C ARG A 471 -21.50 -0.37 -41.58
N THR A 472 -21.81 -0.69 -42.81
CA THR A 472 -20.94 -0.67 -43.99
C THR A 472 -20.70 0.77 -44.46
N ARG A 473 -19.45 1.17 -44.62
CA ARG A 473 -18.80 1.47 -45.91
C ARG A 473 -17.36 1.87 -45.66
#